data_AF-A0A6A8AG19-F1
#
_entry.id   AF-A0A6A8AG19-F1
#
_cell.length_a   1.000
_cell.length_b   1.000
_cell.length_c   1.000
_cell.angle_alpha   90.00
_cell.angle_beta   90.00
_cell.angle_gamma   90.00
#
_symmetry.space_group_name_H-M   'P 1'
#
loop_
_entity.id
_entity.type
_entity.pdbx_description
1 polymer ?
#
loop_
_entity_poly.entity_id
_entity_poly.type
_entity_poly.pdbx_seq_one_letter_code
_entity_poly.pdbx_strand_id
1 'polypeptide(L)'
;MTDEEKLAKATLLVKGRMKSITYGVDVPTGNADGEIARMARGDFEIETLLKGSFEGKTIQIYTGTGMGDCGRLEEFLRAALLYDRPDFGPIELGLTKTEHEGQTYYSSLICDYAKDP
;
A
#
# COMPACT_ATOMS: atom_id res chain seq x y z
N MET A 1 14.54 -9.06 8.37
CA MET A 1 13.68 -8.22 9.22
C MET A 1 12.48 -9.06 9.61
N THR A 2 12.20 -9.17 10.91
CA THR A 2 11.05 -9.92 11.44
C THR A 2 9.76 -9.15 11.19
N ASP A 3 8.61 -9.82 11.30
CA ASP A 3 7.32 -9.15 11.17
C ASP A 3 7.09 -8.13 12.28
N GLU A 4 7.59 -8.38 13.49
CA GLU A 4 7.57 -7.41 14.60
C GLU A 4 8.31 -6.12 14.25
N GLU A 5 9.51 -6.25 13.65
CA GLU A 5 10.30 -5.11 13.20
C GLU A 5 9.60 -4.33 12.06
N LYS A 6 8.93 -5.03 11.14
CA LYS A 6 8.15 -4.39 10.06
C LYS A 6 6.91 -3.68 10.61
N LEU A 7 6.19 -4.31 11.53
CA LEU A 7 5.03 -3.72 12.21
C LEU A 7 5.41 -2.48 13.01
N ALA A 8 6.58 -2.48 13.66
CA ALA A 8 7.08 -1.31 14.39
C ALA A 8 7.29 -0.11 13.46
N LYS A 9 7.81 -0.32 12.25
CA LYS A 9 8.08 0.73 11.24
C LYS A 9 6.82 1.29 10.57
N ALA A 10 5.78 0.48 10.44
CA ALA A 10 4.56 0.90 9.77
C ALA A 10 3.92 2.13 10.45
N THR A 11 3.61 3.18 9.68
CA THR A 11 2.85 4.33 10.17
C THR A 11 1.40 3.96 10.42
N LEU A 12 0.80 3.23 9.46
CA LEU A 12 -0.53 2.64 9.59
C LEU A 12 -0.44 1.12 9.43
N LEU A 13 -1.33 0.41 10.11
CA LEU A 13 -1.62 -0.99 9.80
C LEU A 13 -3.11 -1.07 9.49
N VAL A 14 -3.44 -1.42 8.25
CA VAL A 14 -4.81 -1.50 7.77
C VAL A 14 -5.17 -2.93 7.41
N LYS A 15 -6.42 -3.30 7.66
CA LYS A 15 -7.02 -4.55 7.21
C LYS A 15 -8.21 -4.23 6.33
N GLY A 16 -8.33 -4.89 5.19
CA GLY A 16 -9.40 -4.59 4.24
C GLY A 16 -9.19 -5.19 2.87
N ARG A 17 -9.77 -4.56 1.85
CA ARG A 17 -9.87 -5.12 0.50
C ARG A 17 -9.40 -4.14 -0.56
N MET A 18 -8.69 -4.66 -1.56
CA MET A 18 -8.23 -3.90 -2.71
C MET A 18 -9.34 -3.85 -3.76
N LYS A 19 -9.91 -2.68 -4.03
CA LYS A 19 -11.03 -2.55 -4.97
C LYS A 19 -10.58 -2.42 -6.42
N SER A 20 -9.56 -1.61 -6.65
CA SER A 20 -9.04 -1.32 -7.98
C SER A 20 -7.55 -0.99 -7.91
N ILE A 21 -6.86 -1.19 -9.04
CA ILE A 21 -5.48 -0.79 -9.23
C ILE A 21 -5.33 0.01 -10.51
N THR A 22 -4.58 1.10 -10.38
CA THR A 22 -4.11 1.89 -11.51
C THR A 22 -2.60 1.72 -11.61
N TYR A 23 -2.12 1.23 -12.75
CA TYR A 23 -0.69 1.18 -13.03
C TYR A 23 -0.23 2.44 -13.76
N GLY A 24 0.99 2.87 -13.47
CA GLY A 24 1.64 3.95 -14.21
C GLY A 24 1.32 5.34 -13.66
N VAL A 25 1.03 5.43 -12.36
CA VAL A 25 0.75 6.68 -11.65
C VAL A 25 2.07 7.35 -11.28
N ASP A 26 2.19 8.62 -11.65
CA ASP A 26 3.36 9.43 -11.33
C ASP A 26 3.33 9.84 -9.84
N VAL A 27 4.37 9.45 -9.11
CA VAL A 27 4.55 9.76 -7.69
C VAL A 27 5.88 10.48 -7.51
N PRO A 28 5.89 11.67 -6.89
CA PRO A 28 7.14 12.35 -6.56
C PRO A 28 7.96 11.53 -5.58
N THR A 29 9.24 11.33 -5.87
CA THR A 29 10.15 10.55 -5.02
C THR A 29 10.68 11.35 -3.82
N GLY A 30 10.54 12.67 -3.85
CA GLY A 30 11.10 13.58 -2.83
C GLY A 30 12.60 13.83 -2.97
N ASN A 31 13.22 13.34 -4.05
CA ASN A 31 14.63 13.52 -4.36
C ASN A 31 14.89 14.99 -4.75
N ALA A 32 16.09 15.51 -4.47
CA ALA A 32 16.47 16.89 -4.82
C ALA A 32 16.36 17.20 -6.32
N ASP A 33 16.45 16.16 -7.17
CA ASP A 33 16.36 16.26 -8.62
C ASP A 33 14.92 16.24 -9.17
N GLY A 34 13.91 16.15 -8.28
CA GLY A 34 12.50 16.16 -8.69
C GLY A 34 12.07 14.91 -9.46
N GLU A 35 12.76 13.79 -9.28
CA GLU A 35 12.48 12.55 -9.99
C GLU A 35 11.07 12.03 -9.69
N ILE A 36 10.39 11.57 -10.74
CA ILE A 36 9.07 10.97 -10.67
C ILE A 36 9.22 9.45 -10.76
N ALA A 37 8.71 8.75 -9.76
CA ALA A 37 8.56 7.30 -9.81
C ALA A 37 7.22 6.95 -10.44
N ARG A 38 7.25 5.99 -11.36
CA ARG A 38 6.04 5.49 -12.00
C ARG A 38 5.55 4.25 -11.24
N MET A 39 4.55 4.44 -10.39
CA MET A 39 4.10 3.45 -9.40
C MET A 39 2.74 2.83 -9.77
N ALA A 40 2.39 1.75 -9.08
CA ALA A 40 1.02 1.25 -9.02
C ALA A 40 0.30 1.88 -7.81
N ARG A 41 -0.97 2.24 -8.00
CA ARG A 41 -1.86 2.76 -6.95
C ARG A 41 -3.04 1.82 -6.78
N GLY A 42 -3.21 1.27 -5.59
CA GLY A 42 -4.39 0.54 -5.16
C GLY A 42 -5.37 1.45 -4.44
N ASP A 43 -6.66 1.38 -4.80
CA ASP A 43 -7.74 1.95 -4.01
C ASP A 43 -8.23 0.89 -3.02
N PHE A 44 -7.93 1.11 -1.74
CA PHE A 44 -8.11 0.12 -0.68
C PHE A 44 -9.24 0.51 0.27
N GLU A 45 -10.23 -0.34 0.42
CA GLU A 45 -11.32 -0.16 1.38
C GLU A 45 -10.90 -0.70 2.75
N ILE A 46 -10.87 0.18 3.74
CA ILE A 46 -10.45 -0.16 5.10
C ILE A 46 -11.64 -0.77 5.84
N GLU A 47 -11.52 -2.04 6.21
CA GLU A 47 -12.45 -2.70 7.11
C GLU A 47 -12.09 -2.39 8.58
N THR A 48 -10.79 -2.47 8.91
CA THR A 48 -10.28 -2.21 10.26
C THR A 48 -8.94 -1.48 10.21
N LEU A 49 -8.80 -0.45 11.05
CA LEU A 49 -7.50 0.19 11.33
C LEU A 49 -6.89 -0.46 12.58
N LEU A 50 -5.77 -1.17 12.40
CA LEU A 50 -5.09 -1.92 13.46
C LEU A 50 -3.98 -1.11 14.15
N LYS A 51 -3.41 -0.12 13.46
CA LYS A 51 -2.39 0.81 14.01
C LYS A 51 -2.50 2.18 13.34
N GLY A 52 -2.27 3.23 14.12
CA GLY A 52 -2.24 4.63 13.66
C GLY A 52 -3.61 5.30 13.69
N SER A 53 -3.72 6.45 13.01
CA SER A 53 -4.97 7.19 12.84
C SER A 53 -5.13 7.57 11.38
N PHE A 54 -6.32 7.35 10.83
CA PHE A 54 -6.67 7.70 9.46
C PHE A 54 -8.15 8.07 9.40
N GLU A 55 -8.45 9.21 8.79
CA GLU A 55 -9.82 9.66 8.56
C GLU A 55 -10.26 9.25 7.16
N GLY A 56 -11.14 8.25 7.08
CA GLY A 56 -11.69 7.78 5.82
C GLY A 56 -11.98 6.29 5.82
N LYS A 57 -12.78 5.85 4.85
CA LYS A 57 -13.09 4.43 4.61
C LYS A 57 -12.29 3.83 3.46
N THR A 58 -11.63 4.67 2.68
CA THR A 58 -10.82 4.28 1.53
C THR A 58 -9.50 5.02 1.58
N ILE A 59 -8.42 4.32 1.28
CA ILE A 59 -7.07 4.84 1.25
C ILE A 59 -6.40 4.47 -0.08
N GLN A 60 -5.67 5.41 -0.66
CA GLN A 60 -4.83 5.13 -1.82
C GLN A 60 -3.48 4.64 -1.34
N ILE A 61 -3.12 3.43 -1.77
CA ILE A 61 -1.86 2.78 -1.39
C ILE A 61 -0.99 2.65 -2.62
N TYR A 62 0.24 3.12 -2.54
CA TYR A 62 1.21 3.09 -3.63
C TYR A 62 2.20 1.94 -3.45
N THR A 63 2.58 1.31 -4.55
CA THR A 63 3.60 0.27 -4.56
C THR A 63 4.39 0.27 -5.86
N GLY A 64 5.62 -0.27 -5.80
CA GLY A 64 6.42 -0.52 -7.00
C GLY A 64 5.83 -1.63 -7.89
N THR A 65 6.50 -1.91 -8.99
CA THR A 65 6.09 -2.81 -10.06
C THR A 65 6.63 -4.25 -9.93
N GLY A 66 7.68 -4.49 -9.14
CA GLY A 66 8.23 -5.84 -8.91
C GLY A 66 9.47 -5.87 -8.01
N MET A 67 10.22 -6.97 -8.03
CA MET A 67 11.39 -7.13 -7.13
C MET A 67 12.49 -6.08 -7.32
N GLY A 68 12.64 -5.53 -8.54
CA GLY A 68 13.66 -4.53 -8.85
C GLY A 68 13.39 -3.14 -8.24
N ASP A 69 12.14 -2.84 -7.90
CA ASP A 69 11.72 -1.57 -7.28
C ASP A 69 10.98 -1.79 -5.95
N CYS A 70 11.21 -2.96 -5.34
CA CYS A 70 10.60 -3.36 -4.07
C CYS A 70 9.06 -3.32 -4.08
N GLY A 71 8.45 -3.54 -5.24
CA GLY A 71 7.01 -3.49 -5.46
C GLY A 71 6.22 -4.72 -5.06
N ARG A 72 4.91 -4.51 -4.85
CA ARG A 72 3.88 -5.53 -4.56
C ARG A 72 2.78 -5.59 -5.62
N LEU A 73 3.11 -5.28 -6.88
CA LEU A 73 2.12 -5.18 -7.95
C LEU A 73 1.35 -6.48 -8.15
N GLU A 74 2.00 -7.64 -8.05
CA GLU A 74 1.34 -8.94 -8.18
C GLU A 74 0.31 -9.16 -7.06
N GLU A 75 0.68 -8.93 -5.80
CA GLU A 75 -0.24 -9.09 -4.67
C GLU A 75 -1.42 -8.12 -4.77
N PHE A 76 -1.14 -6.88 -5.17
CA PHE A 76 -2.17 -5.88 -5.42
C PHE A 76 -3.12 -6.39 -6.50
N LEU A 77 -2.61 -6.76 -7.69
CA LEU A 77 -3.44 -7.21 -8.81
C LEU A 77 -4.31 -8.40 -8.43
N ARG A 78 -3.73 -9.38 -7.73
CA ARG A 78 -4.46 -10.53 -7.22
C ARG A 78 -5.58 -10.10 -6.26
N ALA A 79 -5.29 -9.23 -5.29
CA ALA A 79 -6.28 -8.75 -4.34
C ALA A 79 -7.45 -8.02 -5.02
N ALA A 80 -7.17 -7.21 -6.05
CA ALA A 80 -8.20 -6.53 -6.83
C ALA A 80 -9.02 -7.49 -7.70
N LEU A 81 -8.37 -8.46 -8.36
CA LEU A 81 -9.06 -9.48 -9.17
C LEU A 81 -9.99 -10.37 -8.34
N LEU A 82 -9.66 -10.58 -7.07
CA LEU A 82 -10.41 -11.43 -6.16
C LEU A 82 -11.32 -10.64 -5.20
N TYR A 83 -11.48 -9.32 -5.39
CA TYR A 83 -12.20 -8.42 -4.47
C TYR A 83 -13.61 -8.90 -4.10
N ASP A 84 -14.40 -9.32 -5.10
CA ASP A 84 -15.80 -9.76 -4.92
C ASP A 84 -15.92 -11.24 -4.56
N ARG A 85 -14.80 -11.98 -4.45
CA ARG A 85 -14.86 -13.39 -4.12
C ARG A 85 -15.13 -13.58 -2.62
N PRO A 86 -16.16 -14.35 -2.25
CA PRO A 86 -16.56 -14.51 -0.85
C PRO A 86 -15.56 -15.32 -0.03
N ASP A 87 -14.73 -16.15 -0.69
CA ASP A 87 -13.69 -16.96 -0.06
C ASP A 87 -12.31 -16.28 -0.05
N PHE A 88 -12.18 -15.11 -0.66
CA PHE A 88 -11.00 -14.28 -0.53
C PHE A 88 -11.24 -13.25 0.58
N GLY A 89 -10.57 -13.47 1.71
CA GLY A 89 -10.70 -12.60 2.88
C GLY A 89 -9.95 -11.27 2.73
N PRO A 90 -10.07 -10.39 3.73
CA PRO A 90 -9.31 -9.15 3.77
C PRO A 90 -7.82 -9.38 4.00
N ILE A 91 -6.99 -8.57 3.36
CA ILE A 91 -5.53 -8.53 3.57
C ILE A 91 -5.16 -7.52 4.65
N GLU A 92 -4.03 -7.74 5.31
CA GLU A 92 -3.43 -6.76 6.22
C GLU A 92 -2.18 -6.14 5.56
N LEU A 93 -2.08 -4.81 5.57
CA LEU A 93 -0.97 -4.07 4.98
C LEU A 93 -0.40 -3.07 6.00
N GLY A 94 0.91 -3.16 6.23
CA GLY A 94 1.69 -2.12 6.87
C GLY A 94 2.01 -1.03 5.85
N LEU A 95 1.69 0.21 6.19
CA LEU A 95 1.86 1.38 5.33
C LEU A 95 2.89 2.34 5.89
N THR A 96 3.78 2.79 5.03
CA THR A 96 4.72 3.89 5.33
C THR A 96 4.13 5.19 4.79
N LYS A 97 4.17 6.25 5.60
CA LYS A 97 3.70 7.58 5.20
C LYS A 97 4.86 8.42 4.70
N THR A 98 4.70 9.06 3.54
CA THR A 98 5.58 10.14 3.07
C THR A 98 4.75 11.39 2.79
N GLU A 99 5.37 12.56 2.96
CA GLU A 99 4.76 13.85 2.64
C GLU A 99 5.60 14.54 1.56
N HIS A 100 4.94 15.02 0.50
CA HIS A 100 5.57 15.78 -0.56
C HIS A 100 4.63 16.88 -1.03
N GLU A 101 5.11 18.13 -1.06
CA GLU A 101 4.34 19.32 -1.46
C GLU A 101 2.97 19.43 -0.74
N GLY A 102 2.92 19.03 0.54
CA GLY A 102 1.68 19.07 1.33
C GLY A 102 0.70 17.92 1.05
N GLN A 103 1.02 17.03 0.11
CA GLN A 103 0.26 15.80 -0.15
C GLN A 103 0.86 14.62 0.62
N THR A 104 -0.02 13.82 1.23
CA THR A 104 0.36 12.57 1.89
C THR A 104 0.26 11.40 0.92
N TYR A 105 1.29 10.56 0.90
CA TYR A 105 1.34 9.29 0.18
C TYR A 105 1.52 8.15 1.18
N TYR A 106 0.72 7.10 1.01
CA TYR A 106 0.85 5.87 1.78
C TYR A 106 1.35 4.78 0.87
N SER A 107 2.47 4.15 1.23
CA SER A 107 3.09 3.13 0.41
C SER A 107 3.18 1.80 1.16
N SER A 108 3.07 0.70 0.42
CA SER A 108 3.35 -0.65 0.92
C SER A 108 4.27 -1.37 -0.07
N LEU A 109 5.51 -1.60 0.36
CA LEU A 109 6.57 -2.21 -0.42
C LEU A 109 6.88 -3.62 0.10
N ILE A 110 7.64 -4.41 -0.67
CA ILE A 110 7.95 -5.81 -0.34
C ILE A 110 8.66 -5.98 1.01
N CYS A 111 9.36 -4.94 1.47
CA CYS A 111 10.03 -4.92 2.77
C CYS A 111 9.08 -4.58 3.93
N ASP A 112 7.90 -4.03 3.65
CA ASP A 112 6.90 -3.69 4.66
C ASP A 112 6.11 -4.92 5.10
N TYR A 113 5.37 -4.76 6.20
CA TYR A 113 4.48 -5.81 6.70
C TYR A 113 3.34 -6.03 5.70
N ALA A 114 3.05 -7.29 5.40
CA ALA A 114 1.85 -7.68 4.68
C ALA A 114 1.45 -9.09 5.10
N LYS A 115 0.14 -9.35 5.12
CA LYS A 115 -0.41 -10.66 5.42
C LYS A 115 -1.59 -10.93 4.48
N ASP A 116 -1.45 -12.00 3.72
CA ASP A 116 -2.51 -12.54 2.87
C ASP A 116 -3.69 -13.07 3.72
N PRO A 117 -4.88 -13.25 3.12
CA PRO A 117 -6.10 -13.62 3.85
C PRO A 117 -6.03 -14.95 4.59
#